data_AF-A0A9D6G2A5-F1
#
_entry.id   AF-A0A9D6G2A5-F1
#
_cell.length_a   1.000
_cell.length_b   1.000
_cell.length_c   1.000
_cell.angle_alpha   90.00
_cell.angle_beta   90.00
_cell.angle_gamma   90.00
#
_symmetry.space_group_name_H-M   'P 1'
#
loop_
_entity.id
_entity.type
_entity.pdbx_description
1 polymer ?
#
loop_
_entity_poly.entity_id
_entity_poly.type
_entity_poly.pdbx_seq_one_letter_code
_entity_poly.pdbx_strand_id
1 'polypeptide(L)' 'MKPAPFDYLRTRSVEEALEALAKFGARARVMAGGQSLMPLLNIRLAEPEMVVDISSIDSLKS' A
#
# COMPACT_ATOMS: atom_id res chain seq x y z
N MET A 1 7.11 10.30 -15.06
CA MET A 1 5.65 10.48 -14.87
C MET A 1 5.34 10.44 -13.37
N LYS A 2 4.28 11.13 -12.92
CA LYS A 2 3.88 11.19 -11.50
C LYS A 2 2.70 10.25 -11.24
N PRO A 3 2.66 9.52 -10.10
CA PRO A 3 1.51 8.74 -9.70
C PRO A 3 0.21 9.54 -9.70
N ALA A 4 -0.91 8.85 -9.94
CA ALA A 4 -2.22 9.39 -9.58
C ALA A 4 -2.29 9.64 -8.05
N PRO A 5 -3.10 10.60 -7.58
CA PRO A 5 -3.32 10.79 -6.15
C PRO A 5 -3.87 9.51 -5.50
N PHE A 6 -3.37 9.19 -4.31
CA PHE A 6 -3.85 8.10 -3.47
C PHE A 6 -3.69 8.49 -2.01
N ASP A 7 -4.55 7.94 -1.16
CA ASP A 7 -4.36 7.99 0.29
C ASP A 7 -3.24 7.02 0.69
N TYR A 8 -2.53 7.35 1.76
CA TYR A 8 -1.42 6.56 2.26
C TYR A 8 -1.61 6.24 3.74
N LEU A 9 -1.64 4.95 4.06
CA LEU A 9 -1.76 4.43 5.41
C LEU A 9 -0.47 3.68 5.75
N ARG A 10 0.26 4.17 6.75
CA ARG A 10 1.40 3.47 7.32
C ARG A 10 1.01 2.95 8.69
N THR A 11 0.93 1.63 8.81
CA THR A 11 0.49 0.96 10.03
C THR A 11 1.63 0.16 10.68
N ARG A 12 1.46 -0.13 11.96
CA ARG A 12 2.32 -1.02 12.76
C ARG A 12 1.59 -2.31 13.20
N SER A 13 0.34 -2.51 12.77
CA SER A 13 -0.52 -3.64 13.14
C SER A 13 -0.99 -4.37 11.88
N VAL A 14 -1.02 -5.71 11.95
CA VAL A 14 -1.56 -6.53 10.86
C VAL A 14 -3.08 -6.34 10.77
N GLU A 15 -3.74 -6.20 11.91
CA GLU A 15 -5.18 -6.00 12.03
C GLU A 15 -5.61 -4.71 11.30
N GLU A 16 -4.94 -3.58 11.59
CA GLU A 16 -5.23 -2.30 10.93
C GLU A 16 -4.96 -2.37 9.41
N ALA A 17 -3.90 -3.08 8.99
CA ALA A 17 -3.64 -3.32 7.57
C ALA A 17 -4.79 -4.08 6.89
N LEU A 18 -5.26 -5.16 7.53
CA LEU A 18 -6.35 -5.99 7.02
C LEU A 18 -7.69 -5.23 6.99
N GLU A 19 -7.98 -4.43 8.00
CA GLU A 19 -9.17 -3.57 8.04
C GLU A 19 -9.19 -2.57 6.88
N ALA A 20 -8.05 -1.90 6.62
CA ALA A 20 -7.93 -1.00 5.49
C ALA A 20 -8.10 -1.72 4.15
N LEU A 21 -7.47 -2.89 3.99
CA LEU A 21 -7.63 -3.69 2.77
C LEU A 21 -9.07 -4.17 2.58
N ALA A 22 -9.77 -4.55 3.64
CA ALA A 22 -11.18 -4.96 3.58
C ALA A 22 -12.10 -3.77 3.21
N LYS A 23 -11.83 -2.59 3.77
CA LYS A 23 -12.61 -1.37 3.51
C LYS A 23 -12.50 -0.91 2.06
N PHE A 24 -11.30 -0.93 1.48
CA PHE A 24 -11.05 -0.43 0.13
C PHE A 24 -11.13 -1.52 -0.95
N GLY A 25 -11.00 -2.79 -0.57
CA GLY A 25 -11.08 -3.95 -1.46
C GLY A 25 -10.02 -3.88 -2.57
N ALA A 26 -10.44 -4.12 -3.81
CA ALA A 26 -9.56 -4.10 -4.99
C ALA A 26 -8.92 -2.72 -5.26
N ARG A 27 -9.38 -1.66 -4.60
CA ARG A 27 -8.90 -0.28 -4.74
C ARG A 27 -7.73 0.02 -3.80
N ALA A 28 -7.36 -0.90 -2.91
CA ALA A 28 -6.15 -0.79 -2.10
C ALA A 28 -5.01 -1.67 -2.62
N ARG A 29 -3.78 -1.24 -2.35
CA ARG A 29 -2.57 -2.01 -2.62
C ARG A 29 -1.64 -2.01 -1.42
N VAL A 30 -1.09 -3.18 -1.10
CA VAL A 30 -0.07 -3.33 -0.07
C VAL A 30 1.29 -2.90 -0.60
N MET A 31 2.03 -2.15 0.21
CA MET A 31 3.41 -1.76 -0.04
C MET A 31 4.32 -2.27 1.08
N ALA A 32 5.38 -2.99 0.69
CA ALA A 32 6.51 -3.30 1.55
C ALA A 32 7.71 -2.41 1.18
N GLY A 33 8.77 -2.97 0.58
CA GLY A 33 9.97 -2.21 0.18
C GLY A 33 9.81 -1.28 -1.05
N GLY A 34 8.60 -1.13 -1.60
CA GLY A 34 8.29 -0.18 -2.68
C GLY A 34 8.89 -0.48 -4.07
N GLN A 35 9.81 -1.44 -4.21
CA GLN A 35 10.57 -1.65 -5.46
C GLN A 35 9.75 -2.11 -6.66
N SER A 36 8.60 -2.76 -6.43
CA SER A 36 7.69 -3.15 -7.52
C SER A 36 6.53 -2.16 -7.67
N LEU A 37 5.87 -1.80 -6.56
CA LEU A 37 4.68 -0.96 -6.61
C LEU A 37 5.00 0.46 -7.08
N MET A 38 6.07 1.10 -6.58
CA MET A 38 6.38 2.50 -6.92
C MET A 38 6.64 2.72 -8.41
N PRO A 39 7.41 1.87 -9.11
CA PRO A 39 7.52 1.94 -10.57
C PRO A 39 6.16 1.84 -11.28
N LEU A 40 5.29 0.91 -10.86
CA LEU A 40 3.95 0.71 -11.45
C LEU A 40 3.04 1.94 -11.26
N LEU A 41 3.10 2.58 -10.09
CA LEU A 41 2.38 3.83 -9.82
C LEU A 41 2.92 4.98 -10.69
N ASN A 42 4.25 5.08 -10.83
CA ASN A 42 4.89 6.15 -11.60
C ASN A 42 4.50 6.11 -13.08
N ILE A 43 4.33 4.91 -13.66
CA ILE A 43 3.88 4.73 -15.05
C ILE A 43 2.36 4.57 -15.19
N ARG A 44 1.61 4.66 -14.09
CA ARG A 44 0.15 4.52 -14.04
C ARG A 44 -0.37 3.17 -14.56
N LEU A 45 0.39 2.10 -14.34
CA LEU A 45 -0.09 0.74 -14.60
C LEU A 45 -0.95 0.21 -13.44
N ALA A 46 -0.77 0.80 -12.25
CA ALA A 46 -1.64 0.61 -11.09
C ALA A 46 -2.07 1.98 -10.57
N GLU A 47 -3.35 2.11 -10.24
CA GLU A 47 -3.95 3.35 -9.71
C GLU A 47 -4.85 3.02 -8.50
N PRO A 48 -4.27 2.61 -7.36
CA PRO A 48 -5.06 2.37 -6.15
C PRO A 48 -5.53 3.71 -5.55
N GLU A 49 -6.66 3.69 -4.85
CA GLU A 49 -7.09 4.79 -4.00
C GLU A 49 -6.36 4.81 -2.66
N MET A 50 -5.89 3.67 -2.18
CA MET A 50 -5.22 3.51 -0.89
C MET A 50 -3.94 2.66 -1.03
N VAL A 51 -2.82 3.18 -0.54
CA VAL A 51 -1.59 2.40 -0.36
C VAL A 51 -1.41 2.10 1.12
N VAL A 52 -1.36 0.81 1.46
CA VAL A 52 -1.17 0.31 2.83
C VAL A 52 0.28 -0.13 2.99
N ASP A 53 1.08 0.66 3.68
CA ASP A 53 2.48 0.38 3.96
C ASP A 53 2.64 -0.49 5.21
N ILE A 54 3.13 -1.71 4.99
CA ILE A 54 3.36 -2.73 6.02
C ILE A 54 4.83 -2.83 6.46
N SER A 55 5.72 -1.98 5.93
CA SER A 55 7.17 -2.00 6.24
C SER A 55 7.50 -1.75 7.72
N SER A 56 6.53 -1.22 8.47
CA SER A 56 6.69 -0.85 9.88
C SER A 56 6.03 -1.82 10.85
N ILE A 57 5.50 -2.94 10.36
CA ILE A 57 4.96 -4.02 11.19
C ILE A 57 6.11 -4.95 11.59
N ASP A 58 6.50 -4.90 12.86
CA ASP A 58 7.67 -5.65 13.34
C ASP A 58 7.48 -7.17 13.25
N SER A 59 6.26 -7.67 13.42
CA SER A 59 5.94 -9.10 13.28
C SER A 59 6.09 -9.65 11.85
N LEU A 60 6.22 -8.78 10.84
CA LEU A 60 6.44 -9.15 9.44
C LEU A 60 7.91 -9.04 9.03
N LYS A 61 8.80 -8.61 9.93
CA LYS A 61 10.23 -8.51 9.66
C LYS A 61 10.89 -9.87 9.91
N SER A 62 11.80 -10.24 9.01
CA SER A 62 12.65 -11.44 9.13
C SER A 62 14.03 -11.07 9.64
#